data_AF-A0A2J8X4B2-F1
#
_entry.id   AF-A0A2J8X4B2-F1
#
_cell.length_a   1.000
_cell.length_b   1.000
_cell.length_c   1.000
_cell.angle_alpha   90.00
_cell.angle_beta   90.00
_cell.angle_gamma   90.00
#
_symmetry.space_group_name_H-M   'P 1'
#
loop_
_entity.id
_entity.type
_entity.pdbx_description
1 polymer ?
#
loop_
_entity_poly.entity_id
_entity_poly.type
_entity_poly.pdbx_seq_one_letter_code
_entity_poly.pdbx_strand_id
1 'polypeptide(L)'
;MNLSSASSTEEKAVTTVLWGCELSQERRTWTFRPQLEGKQSCRLLLNTICLGEKAKEEMHRVEILPPANQEDKKTQPVTIASLQASVLPMVSTVGVQLSPPVTFQLRAGSGPVFLSGQERYEASDLTWEEEEEEEGE
;
A
#
# COMPACT_ATOMS: atom_id res chain seq x y z
N MET A 1 -7.74 -43.74 25.61
CA MET A 1 -6.71 -43.14 24.72
C MET A 1 -7.38 -42.77 23.42
N ASN A 2 -7.49 -41.48 23.13
CA ASN A 2 -7.42 -40.88 21.79
C ASN A 2 -7.75 -39.40 21.94
N LEU A 3 -6.70 -38.60 22.10
CA LEU A 3 -6.72 -37.17 21.87
C LEU A 3 -6.83 -36.98 20.36
N SER A 4 -7.97 -36.49 19.89
CA SER A 4 -8.15 -36.05 18.51
C SER A 4 -7.16 -34.92 18.24
N SER A 5 -6.19 -35.19 17.36
CA SER A 5 -5.22 -34.24 16.84
C SER A 5 -5.94 -32.99 16.33
N ALA A 6 -5.78 -31.88 17.04
CA ALA A 6 -6.02 -30.57 16.46
C ALA A 6 -4.97 -30.38 15.37
N SER A 7 -5.40 -30.35 14.12
CA SER A 7 -4.60 -29.86 13.00
C SER A 7 -4.14 -28.45 13.36
N SER A 8 -2.88 -28.29 13.74
CA SER A 8 -2.26 -26.98 13.92
C SER A 8 -2.14 -26.36 12.54
N THR A 9 -3.13 -25.57 12.14
CA THR A 9 -2.88 -24.52 11.15
C THR A 9 -1.86 -23.60 11.82
N GLU A 10 -0.59 -23.71 11.42
CA GLU A 10 0.39 -22.67 11.71
C GLU A 10 -0.17 -21.37 11.12
N GLU A 11 -0.71 -20.50 11.99
CA GLU A 11 -0.97 -19.12 11.61
C GLU A 11 0.39 -18.51 11.25
N LYS A 12 0.66 -18.38 9.95
CA LYS A 12 1.83 -17.62 9.48
C LYS A 12 1.79 -16.25 10.14
N ALA A 13 2.85 -15.89 10.86
CA ALA A 13 2.92 -14.63 11.57
C ALA A 13 2.81 -13.47 10.57
N VAL A 14 1.70 -12.73 10.65
CA VAL A 14 1.49 -11.50 9.87
C VAL A 14 1.91 -10.33 10.71
N THR A 15 2.88 -9.55 10.25
CA THR A 15 3.27 -8.29 10.90
C THR A 15 2.58 -7.12 10.20
N THR A 16 1.91 -6.27 10.96
CA THR A 16 1.28 -5.05 10.43
C THR A 16 1.86 -3.79 11.07
N VAL A 17 2.23 -2.81 10.25
CA VAL A 17 2.75 -1.51 10.69
C VAL A 17 1.84 -0.40 10.18
N LEU A 18 1.53 0.59 11.02
CA LEU A 18 0.72 1.74 10.59
C LEU A 18 1.47 2.55 9.53
N TRP A 19 0.77 2.94 8.48
CA TRP A 19 1.30 3.80 7.44
C TRP A 19 0.41 5.01 7.21
N GLY A 20 1.04 6.14 6.86
CA GLY A 20 0.33 7.30 6.35
C GLY A 20 1.25 8.30 5.67
N CYS A 21 0.66 9.17 4.86
CA CYS A 21 1.35 10.30 4.28
C CYS A 21 0.42 11.50 4.11
N GLU A 22 1.02 12.66 3.86
CA GLU A 22 0.33 13.90 3.52
C GLU A 22 0.77 14.35 2.12
N LEU A 23 -0.19 14.73 1.29
CA LEU A 23 0.03 15.38 0.01
C LEU A 23 -0.50 16.81 0.06
N SER A 24 0.30 17.75 -0.43
CA SER A 24 -0.01 19.18 -0.47
C SER A 24 0.59 19.84 -1.71
N GLN A 25 0.45 21.16 -1.82
CA GLN A 25 1.11 21.94 -2.85
C GLN A 25 2.64 21.91 -2.72
N GLU A 26 3.16 21.89 -1.48
CA GLU A 26 4.59 21.79 -1.17
C GLU A 26 5.11 20.37 -1.42
N ARG A 27 4.30 19.34 -1.12
CA ARG A 27 4.64 17.93 -1.36
C ARG A 27 3.56 17.25 -2.17
N ARG A 28 3.66 17.41 -3.49
CA ARG A 28 2.69 16.88 -4.47
C ARG A 28 2.72 15.36 -4.60
N THR A 29 3.83 14.72 -4.26
CA THR A 29 4.02 13.27 -4.45
C THR A 29 4.59 12.61 -3.20
N TRP A 30 4.26 11.34 -3.03
CA TRP A 30 4.84 10.50 -1.99
C TRP A 30 5.00 9.08 -2.51
N THR A 31 6.22 8.53 -2.40
CA THR A 31 6.49 7.14 -2.77
C THR A 31 6.59 6.28 -1.53
N PHE A 32 5.67 5.33 -1.39
CA PHE A 32 5.75 4.28 -0.39
C PHE A 32 6.85 3.28 -0.76
N ARG A 33 7.71 3.00 0.24
CA ARG A 33 8.69 1.92 0.24
C ARG A 33 8.56 1.16 1.56
N PRO A 34 8.66 -0.19 1.56
CA PRO A 34 8.61 -0.97 2.79
C PRO A 34 9.68 -0.50 3.79
N GLN A 35 9.31 -0.42 5.06
CA GLN A 35 10.25 -0.04 6.13
C GLN A 35 11.09 -1.22 6.61
N LEU A 36 10.55 -2.43 6.57
CA LEU A 36 11.24 -3.62 7.03
C LEU A 36 12.00 -4.27 5.86
N GLU A 37 13.29 -4.47 6.04
CA GLU A 37 14.15 -5.18 5.10
C GLU A 37 14.16 -6.69 5.42
N GLY A 38 14.08 -7.56 4.40
CA GLY A 38 14.11 -9.01 4.56
C GLY A 38 13.44 -9.77 3.41
N LYS A 39 13.38 -11.11 3.51
CA LYS A 39 12.72 -11.98 2.51
C LYS A 39 11.18 -11.90 2.54
N GLN A 40 10.58 -11.17 3.48
CA GLN A 40 9.13 -11.08 3.65
C GLN A 40 8.48 -10.31 2.50
N SER A 41 7.30 -10.76 2.07
CA SER A 41 6.53 -10.02 1.07
C SER A 41 5.75 -8.89 1.76
N CYS A 42 5.84 -7.67 1.21
CA CYS A 42 5.18 -6.48 1.76
C CYS A 42 4.04 -6.01 0.85
N ARG A 43 2.92 -5.63 1.47
CA ARG A 43 1.74 -5.06 0.80
C ARG A 43 1.31 -3.79 1.53
N LEU A 44 0.89 -2.77 0.79
CA LEU A 44 0.23 -1.60 1.37
C LEU A 44 -1.29 -1.76 1.30
N LEU A 45 -1.95 -1.82 2.45
CA LEU A 45 -3.40 -1.78 2.56
C LEU A 45 -3.81 -0.34 2.80
N LEU A 46 -4.45 0.29 1.82
CA LEU A 46 -4.95 1.65 1.96
C LEU A 46 -6.32 1.62 2.66
N ASN A 47 -6.49 2.44 3.69
CA ASN A 47 -7.72 2.48 4.48
C ASN A 47 -8.55 3.72 4.18
N THR A 48 -7.93 4.90 4.23
CA THR A 48 -8.66 6.17 4.14
C THR A 48 -7.85 7.22 3.38
N ILE A 49 -8.56 8.07 2.64
CA ILE A 49 -8.04 9.30 2.06
C ILE A 49 -8.97 10.43 2.50
N CYS A 50 -8.44 11.46 3.15
CA CYS A 50 -9.26 12.56 3.68
C CYS A 50 -8.59 13.92 3.51
N LEU A 51 -9.42 14.97 3.44
CA LEU A 51 -8.96 16.35 3.50
C LEU A 51 -8.58 16.73 4.93
N GLY A 52 -7.49 17.47 5.07
CA GLY A 52 -7.16 18.14 6.32
C GLY A 52 -7.98 19.40 6.52
N GLU A 53 -8.05 19.86 7.77
CA GLU A 53 -8.80 21.06 8.19
C GLU A 53 -8.46 22.32 7.36
N LYS A 54 -7.20 22.46 6.94
CA LYS A 54 -6.69 23.63 6.19
C LYS A 54 -6.90 23.52 4.67
N ALA A 55 -7.51 22.44 4.19
CA ALA A 55 -7.79 22.28 2.78
C ALA A 55 -8.80 23.34 2.31
N LYS A 56 -8.56 23.91 1.13
CA LYS A 56 -9.47 24.89 0.54
C LYS A 56 -10.75 24.22 0.06
N GLU A 57 -11.80 25.01 -0.13
CA GLU A 57 -13.03 24.54 -0.78
C GLU A 57 -12.81 24.45 -2.30
N GLU A 58 -12.17 23.36 -2.72
CA GLU A 58 -11.88 23.04 -4.11
C GLU A 58 -11.81 21.51 -4.33
N MET A 59 -11.81 21.08 -5.58
CA MET A 59 -11.64 19.67 -5.91
C MET A 59 -10.18 19.24 -5.73
N HIS A 60 -9.98 18.27 -4.86
CA HIS A 60 -8.72 17.60 -4.62
C HIS A 60 -8.73 16.24 -5.30
N ARG A 61 -7.73 15.95 -6.15
CA ARG A 61 -7.66 14.68 -6.88
C ARG A 61 -6.37 13.95 -6.58
N VAL A 62 -6.49 12.72 -6.08
CA VAL A 62 -5.36 11.85 -5.76
C VAL A 62 -5.25 10.73 -6.79
N GLU A 63 -4.06 10.55 -7.35
CA GLU A 63 -3.74 9.54 -8.36
C GLU A 63 -2.60 8.63 -7.89
N ILE A 64 -2.58 7.39 -8.38
CA ILE A 64 -1.41 6.50 -8.34
C ILE A 64 -0.69 6.64 -9.67
N LEU A 65 0.61 6.93 -9.61
CA LEU A 65 1.47 7.01 -10.79
C LEU A 65 1.97 5.62 -11.21
N PRO A 66 2.16 5.39 -12.52
CA PRO A 66 2.78 4.17 -13.01
C PRO A 66 4.22 4.03 -12.49
N PRO A 67 4.77 2.81 -12.40
CA PRO A 67 6.16 2.60 -12.05
C PRO A 67 7.08 3.32 -13.03
N ALA A 68 8.11 4.01 -12.53
CA ALA A 68 9.02 4.83 -13.35
C ALA A 68 9.81 4.03 -14.41
N ASN A 69 9.87 2.69 -14.26
CA ASN A 69 10.77 1.81 -14.99
C ASN A 69 10.08 1.10 -16.17
N GLN A 70 8.78 1.32 -16.38
CA GLN A 70 8.09 0.78 -17.55
C GLN A 70 8.30 1.75 -18.71
N GLU A 71 9.13 1.35 -19.68
CA GLU A 71 9.37 2.05 -20.94
C GLU A 71 8.09 2.15 -21.81
N ASP A 72 7.05 1.41 -21.42
CA ASP A 72 5.70 1.49 -21.95
C ASP A 72 5.04 2.80 -21.51
N LYS A 73 5.22 3.85 -22.32
CA LYS A 73 4.63 5.19 -22.18
C LYS A 73 3.09 5.24 -22.17
N LYS A 74 2.41 4.11 -22.04
CA LYS A 74 0.95 3.97 -22.14
C LYS A 74 0.23 3.80 -20.81
N THR A 75 0.92 3.48 -19.73
CA THR A 75 0.26 3.26 -18.44
C THR A 75 -0.16 4.61 -17.84
N GLN A 76 -1.45 4.93 -17.87
CA GLN A 76 -1.97 6.20 -17.37
C GLN A 76 -2.08 6.19 -15.83
N PRO A 77 -1.93 7.35 -15.16
CA PRO A 77 -2.23 7.46 -13.73
C PRO A 77 -3.66 7.03 -13.41
N VAL A 78 -3.84 6.33 -12.29
CA VAL A 78 -5.15 5.86 -11.83
C VAL A 78 -5.66 6.79 -10.74
N THR A 79 -6.81 7.44 -10.95
CA THR A 79 -7.45 8.23 -9.89
C THR A 79 -8.02 7.31 -8.82
N ILE A 80 -7.65 7.55 -7.56
CA ILE A 80 -8.13 6.77 -6.41
C ILE A 80 -9.06 7.57 -5.49
N ALA A 81 -9.05 8.90 -5.59
CA ALA A 81 -10.00 9.76 -4.89
C ALA A 81 -10.19 11.11 -5.58
N SER A 82 -11.43 11.60 -5.50
CA SER A 82 -11.81 12.99 -5.76
C SER A 82 -12.55 13.51 -4.53
N LEU A 83 -12.00 14.51 -3.87
CA LEU A 83 -12.49 15.03 -2.58
C LEU A 83 -12.80 16.51 -2.70
N GLN A 84 -13.79 16.96 -1.93
CA GLN A 84 -14.12 18.38 -1.76
C GLN A 84 -14.78 18.53 -0.38
N ALA A 85 -14.38 19.54 0.41
CA ALA A 85 -14.74 19.59 1.83
C ALA A 85 -16.25 19.65 2.07
N SER A 86 -16.98 20.41 1.24
CA SER A 86 -18.44 20.51 1.33
C SER A 86 -19.25 19.32 0.75
N VAL A 87 -18.61 18.43 -0.03
CA VAL A 87 -19.32 17.36 -0.78
C VAL A 87 -18.89 15.96 -0.32
N LEU A 88 -17.59 15.70 -0.34
CA LEU A 88 -17.00 14.40 0.00
C LEU A 88 -15.61 14.64 0.61
N PRO A 89 -15.54 14.94 1.92
CA PRO A 89 -14.28 15.29 2.59
C PRO A 89 -13.38 14.08 2.84
N MET A 90 -13.92 12.86 2.79
CA MET A 90 -13.18 11.62 2.98
C MET A 90 -13.74 10.48 2.14
N VAL A 91 -12.88 9.54 1.77
CA VAL A 91 -13.26 8.24 1.21
C VAL A 91 -12.55 7.13 1.97
N SER A 92 -13.27 6.03 2.18
CA SER A 92 -12.65 4.78 2.62
C SER A 92 -12.28 3.94 1.41
N THR A 93 -11.10 3.35 1.44
CA THR A 93 -10.51 2.56 0.35
C THR A 93 -10.39 1.09 0.73
N VAL A 94 -11.31 0.60 1.60
CA VAL A 94 -11.33 -0.79 2.06
C VAL A 94 -11.17 -1.75 0.88
N GLY A 95 -10.16 -2.63 0.97
CA GLY A 95 -9.85 -3.63 -0.06
C GLY A 95 -8.84 -3.18 -1.12
N VAL A 96 -8.37 -1.93 -1.10
CA VAL A 96 -7.26 -1.50 -1.96
C VAL A 96 -5.94 -1.99 -1.37
N GLN A 97 -5.35 -2.99 -2.03
CA GLN A 97 -4.05 -3.56 -1.70
C GLN A 97 -3.06 -3.31 -2.83
N LEU A 98 -1.90 -2.73 -2.50
CA LEU A 98 -0.93 -2.27 -3.48
C LEU A 98 0.44 -2.93 -3.28
N SER A 99 1.08 -3.29 -4.40
CA SER A 99 2.44 -3.82 -4.44
C SER A 99 3.46 -2.67 -4.40
N PRO A 100 4.39 -2.63 -3.44
CA PRO A 100 5.43 -1.61 -3.41
C PRO A 100 6.46 -1.78 -4.54
N PRO A 101 7.13 -0.70 -4.98
CA PRO A 101 6.91 0.69 -4.58
C PRO A 101 5.66 1.29 -5.23
N VAL A 102 4.96 2.16 -4.49
CA VAL A 102 3.76 2.86 -4.97
C VAL A 102 3.98 4.35 -4.85
N THR A 103 3.70 5.12 -5.91
CA THR A 103 3.76 6.59 -5.85
C THR A 103 2.38 7.20 -5.93
N PHE A 104 2.00 7.94 -4.90
CA PHE A 104 0.78 8.74 -4.85
C PHE A 104 1.07 10.18 -5.28
N GLN A 105 0.10 10.83 -5.93
CA GLN A 105 0.19 12.21 -6.39
C GLN A 105 -1.09 12.99 -6.10
N LEU A 106 -0.95 14.21 -5.58
CA LEU A 106 -2.01 15.22 -5.57
C LEU A 106 -2.02 15.97 -6.90
N ARG A 107 -2.86 15.46 -7.81
CA ARG A 107 -2.99 15.93 -9.19
C ARG A 107 -3.71 17.28 -9.28
N ALA A 108 -4.69 17.52 -8.41
CA ALA A 108 -5.46 18.76 -8.31
C ALA A 108 -5.75 19.12 -6.84
N GLY A 109 -5.97 20.40 -6.56
CA GLY A 109 -6.14 20.95 -5.22
C GLY A 109 -4.81 21.30 -4.53
N SER A 110 -4.88 22.13 -3.49
CA SER A 110 -3.74 22.57 -2.67
C SER A 110 -3.43 21.61 -1.52
N GLY A 111 -4.40 20.80 -1.11
CA GLY A 111 -4.31 20.00 0.11
C GLY A 111 -4.37 20.87 1.38
N PRO A 112 -4.05 20.31 2.55
CA PRO A 112 -3.48 18.97 2.75
C PRO A 112 -4.49 17.84 2.54
N VAL A 113 -4.03 16.74 1.93
CA VAL A 113 -4.76 15.47 1.80
C VAL A 113 -3.96 14.38 2.49
N PHE A 114 -4.59 13.68 3.43
CA PHE A 114 -3.98 12.60 4.18
C PHE A 114 -4.39 11.25 3.61
N LEU A 115 -3.42 10.37 3.43
CA LEU A 115 -3.62 8.96 3.13
C LEU A 115 -3.20 8.15 4.35
N SER A 116 -4.00 7.17 4.75
CA SER A 116 -3.67 6.25 5.85
C SER A 116 -3.95 4.81 5.47
N GLY A 117 -3.21 3.91 6.08
CA GLY A 117 -3.24 2.49 5.76
C GLY A 117 -2.32 1.68 6.66
N GLN A 118 -1.98 0.48 6.21
CA GLN A 118 -1.08 -0.42 6.91
C GLN A 118 -0.12 -1.09 5.94
N GLU A 119 1.14 -1.21 6.36
CA GLU A 119 2.09 -2.13 5.74
C GLU A 119 1.83 -3.51 6.32
N ARG A 120 1.59 -4.51 5.48
CA ARG A 120 1.39 -5.90 5.87
C ARG A 120 2.54 -6.74 5.33
N TYR A 121 3.21 -7.42 6.24
CA TYR A 121 4.33 -8.32 5.96
C TYR A 121 3.88 -9.75 6.19
N GLU A 122 4.08 -10.57 5.17
CA GLU A 122 3.80 -12.00 5.19
C GLU A 122 5.11 -12.75 4.99
N ALA A 123 5.35 -13.76 5.83
CA ALA A 123 6.47 -14.67 5.66
C ALA A 123 6.42 -15.24 4.24
N SER A 124 7.52 -15.10 3.50
CA SER A 124 7.65 -15.68 2.18
C SER A 124 7.68 -17.21 2.32
N ASP A 125 6.80 -17.91 1.62
CA ASP A 125 6.71 -19.38 1.57
C ASP A 125 7.88 -20.05 0.84
N LEU A 126 9.10 -19.53 1.00
CA LEU A 126 10.31 -20.10 0.43
C LEU A 126 10.77 -21.32 1.25
N THR A 127 9.87 -22.27 1.46
CA THR A 127 10.15 -23.60 2.01
C THR A 127 10.45 -24.62 0.91
N TRP A 128 10.71 -24.18 -0.33
CA TRP A 128 10.89 -25.06 -1.50
C TRP A 128 12.24 -24.93 -2.21
N GLU A 129 13.28 -24.45 -1.52
CA GLU A 129 14.66 -24.45 -2.06
C GLU A 129 15.66 -24.93 -1.00
N GLU A 130 15.39 -26.09 -0.39
CA GLU A 130 16.40 -26.92 0.29
C GLU A 130 16.04 -28.40 0.03
N GLU A 131 16.15 -28.87 -1.21
CA GLU A 131 16.27 -30.30 -1.56
C GLU A 131 16.44 -30.42 -3.09
N GLU A 132 17.70 -30.50 -3.56
CA GLU A 132 18.21 -30.94 -4.90
C GLU A 132 19.58 -30.24 -5.08
N GLU A 133 20.77 -30.84 -5.07
CA GLU A 133 21.23 -32.23 -5.16
C GLU A 133 22.59 -32.32 -4.40
N GLU A 134 22.70 -33.10 -3.32
CA GLU A 134 23.91 -33.88 -3.07
C GLU A 134 23.64 -35.25 -3.72
N GLU A 135 24.12 -35.46 -4.95
CA GLU A 135 24.58 -36.77 -5.46
C GLU A 135 25.06 -36.59 -6.91
N GLY A 136 26.39 -36.63 -7.13
CA GLY A 136 26.94 -36.73 -8.49
C GLY A 136 28.41 -36.33 -8.66
N GLU A 137 29.31 -37.27 -8.34
CA GLU A 137 30.77 -37.37 -8.57
C GLU A 137 31.76 -36.57 -7.70
#